data_AF-A0A359BC01-F1
#
_entry.id   AF-A0A359BC01-F1
#
_cell.length_a   1.000
_cell.length_b   1.000
_cell.length_c   1.000
_cell.angle_alpha   90.00
_cell.angle_beta   90.00
_cell.angle_gamma   90.00
#
_symmetry.space_group_name_H-M   'P 1'
#
loop_
_entity.id
_entity.type
_entity.pdbx_description
1 polymer ?
#
loop_
_entity_poly.entity_id
_entity_poly.type
_entity_poly.pdbx_seq_one_letter_code
_entity_poly.pdbx_strand_id
1 'polypeptide(L)'
;MSNKNWDLTYFFKSQEDFDKALENFKKYKDEFITYKGKLNDEEKLKKFLRLEKKSNVDLARLYFYAEMASDLDKTNVKNSSNLAKVELAVNDLSSSTSFESPELLSLGKEYLEN
;
A
#
# COMPACT_ATOMS: atom_id res chain seq x y z
N MET A 1 34.34 -10.82 10.39
CA MET A 1 33.91 -9.64 9.63
C MET A 1 32.44 -9.43 9.88
N SER A 2 32.03 -8.27 10.40
CA SER A 2 30.60 -7.97 10.61
C SER A 2 29.91 -7.90 9.25
N ASN A 3 28.88 -8.72 9.02
CA ASN A 3 28.10 -8.69 7.79
C ASN A 3 27.33 -7.37 7.76
N LYS A 4 27.66 -6.46 6.82
CA LYS A 4 27.13 -5.08 6.77
C LYS A 4 25.83 -4.97 5.95
N ASN A 5 25.03 -6.03 5.93
CA ASN A 5 23.77 -6.03 5.19
C ASN A 5 22.62 -5.65 6.12
N TRP A 6 21.62 -4.96 5.57
CA TRP A 6 20.36 -4.73 6.25
C TRP A 6 19.72 -6.05 6.67
N ASP A 7 19.22 -6.11 7.91
CA ASP A 7 18.42 -7.24 8.37
C ASP A 7 16.98 -7.07 7.89
N LEU A 8 16.61 -7.78 6.82
CA LEU A 8 15.26 -7.70 6.24
C LEU A 8 14.23 -8.52 7.03
N THR A 9 14.66 -9.31 8.02
CA THR A 9 13.74 -10.13 8.84
C THR A 9 12.85 -9.28 9.75
N TYR A 10 13.23 -8.02 10.00
CA TYR A 10 12.38 -7.02 10.65
C TYR A 10 11.07 -6.76 9.90
N PHE A 11 11.06 -6.90 8.57
CA PHE A 11 9.86 -6.71 7.76
C PHE A 11 9.09 -8.03 7.59
N PHE A 12 9.77 -9.06 7.08
CA PHE A 12 9.23 -10.39 6.81
C PHE A 12 10.27 -11.46 7.11
N LYS A 13 9.88 -12.52 7.85
CA LYS A 13 10.80 -13.59 8.24
C LYS A 13 11.15 -14.53 7.08
N SER A 14 10.30 -14.56 6.06
CA SER A 14 10.44 -15.44 4.90
C SER A 14 9.84 -14.80 3.65
N GLN A 15 10.23 -15.32 2.49
CA GLN A 15 9.58 -14.98 1.23
C GLN A 15 8.08 -15.29 1.24
N GLU A 16 7.67 -16.38 1.89
CA GLU A 16 6.27 -16.77 1.99
C GLU A 16 5.45 -15.75 2.79
N ASP A 17 6.01 -15.17 3.85
CA ASP A 17 5.36 -14.11 4.63
C ASP A 17 5.19 -12.84 3.79
N PHE A 18 6.19 -12.48 2.98
CA PHE A 18 6.10 -11.37 2.04
C PHE A 18 5.03 -11.62 0.97
N ASP A 19 5.01 -12.82 0.36
CA ASP A 19 4.04 -13.16 -0.68
C ASP A 19 2.61 -13.11 -0.12
N LYS A 20 2.38 -13.64 1.08
CA LYS A 20 1.08 -13.54 1.78
C LYS A 20 0.69 -12.09 2.07
N ALA A 21 1.63 -11.27 2.51
CA ALA A 21 1.38 -9.86 2.79
C ALA A 21 1.03 -9.08 1.51
N LEU A 22 1.71 -9.37 0.40
CA LEU A 22 1.43 -8.77 -0.90
C LEU A 22 0.05 -9.19 -1.42
N GLU A 23 -0.32 -10.46 -1.31
CA GLU A 23 -1.67 -10.93 -1.70
C GLU A 23 -2.77 -10.32 -0.83
N ASN A 24 -2.51 -10.10 0.46
CA ASN A 24 -3.45 -9.37 1.31
C ASN A 24 -3.54 -7.89 0.94
N PHE A 25 -2.41 -7.25 0.62
CA PHE A 25 -2.40 -5.85 0.19
C PHE A 25 -3.23 -5.64 -1.09
N LYS A 26 -3.15 -6.56 -2.05
CA LYS A 26 -3.95 -6.50 -3.29
C LYS A 26 -5.46 -6.48 -3.05
N LYS A 27 -5.95 -7.00 -1.92
CA LYS A 27 -7.37 -7.00 -1.56
C LYS A 27 -7.88 -5.63 -1.11
N TYR A 28 -6.99 -4.70 -0.75
CA TYR A 28 -7.40 -3.35 -0.34
C TYR A 28 -8.23 -2.67 -1.43
N LYS A 29 -7.90 -2.86 -2.71
CA LYS A 29 -8.68 -2.27 -3.82
C LYS A 29 -10.16 -2.66 -3.77
N ASP A 30 -10.45 -3.90 -3.39
CA ASP A 30 -11.81 -4.44 -3.30
C ASP A 30 -12.55 -3.86 -2.09
N GLU A 31 -11.82 -3.50 -1.03
CA GLU A 31 -12.39 -2.79 0.12
C GLU A 31 -12.63 -1.31 -0.20
N PHE A 32 -11.65 -0.62 -0.82
CA PHE A 32 -11.75 0.80 -1.15
C PHE A 32 -12.87 1.09 -2.14
N ILE A 33 -13.05 0.26 -3.18
CA ILE A 33 -14.09 0.49 -4.19
C ILE A 33 -15.51 0.51 -3.58
N THR A 34 -15.71 -0.12 -2.41
CA THR A 34 -17.00 -0.11 -1.71
C THR A 34 -17.39 1.27 -1.17
N TYR A 35 -16.44 2.20 -1.03
CA TYR A 35 -16.65 3.57 -0.55
C TYR A 35 -16.95 4.57 -1.67
N LYS A 36 -16.80 4.17 -2.94
CA LYS A 36 -17.10 5.04 -4.08
C LYS A 36 -18.53 5.56 -4.03
N GLY A 37 -18.69 6.87 -4.15
CA GLY A 37 -19.95 7.61 -4.07
C GLY A 37 -20.52 7.71 -2.65
N LYS A 38 -19.74 7.41 -1.61
CA LYS A 38 -20.20 7.38 -0.21
C LYS A 38 -19.34 8.22 0.73
N LEU A 39 -18.38 8.99 0.21
CA LEU A 39 -17.49 9.82 1.04
C LEU A 39 -18.16 11.09 1.58
N ASN A 40 -19.40 11.36 1.17
CA ASN A 40 -20.26 12.42 1.73
C ASN A 40 -20.91 12.05 3.07
N ASP A 41 -20.75 10.80 3.53
CA ASP A 41 -21.13 10.34 4.86
C ASP A 41 -19.89 10.35 5.76
N GLU A 42 -19.94 11.12 6.84
CA GLU A 42 -18.81 11.34 7.75
C GLU A 42 -18.27 10.02 8.34
N GLU A 43 -19.14 9.08 8.69
CA GLU A 43 -18.75 7.78 9.24
C GLU A 43 -18.12 6.88 8.17
N LYS A 44 -18.55 6.98 6.92
CA LYS A 44 -17.91 6.30 5.78
C LYS A 44 -16.55 6.92 5.47
N LEU A 45 -16.44 8.25 5.47
CA LEU A 45 -15.19 8.96 5.26
C LEU A 45 -14.16 8.61 6.35
N LYS A 46 -14.54 8.63 7.63
CA LYS A 46 -13.66 8.19 8.73
C LYS A 46 -13.16 6.76 8.55
N LYS A 47 -14.02 5.84 8.11
CA LYS A 47 -13.64 4.45 7.86
C LYS A 47 -12.70 4.32 6.66
N PHE A 48 -12.96 5.06 5.58
CA PHE A 48 -12.08 5.14 4.43
C PHE A 48 -10.68 5.63 4.82
N LEU A 49 -10.57 6.75 5.53
CA LEU A 49 -9.27 7.31 5.95
C LEU A 49 -8.50 6.38 6.91
N ARG A 50 -9.21 5.65 7.77
CA ARG A 50 -8.58 4.62 8.62
C ARG A 50 -8.04 3.45 7.79
N LEU A 51 -8.78 3.03 6.77
CA LEU A 51 -8.35 1.99 5.85
C LEU A 51 -7.13 2.45 5.06
N GLU A 52 -7.12 3.69 4.56
CA GLU A 52 -5.99 4.32 3.89
C GLU A 52 -4.73 4.35 4.76
N LYS A 53 -4.86 4.80 6.02
CA LYS A 53 -3.75 4.77 6.96
C LYS A 53 -3.20 3.36 7.15
N LYS A 54 -4.08 2.37 7.26
CA LYS A 54 -3.68 0.96 7.42
C LYS A 54 -2.98 0.45 6.17
N SER A 55 -3.53 0.68 4.97
CA SER A 55 -2.94 0.24 3.71
C SER A 55 -1.57 0.90 3.48
N ASN A 56 -1.40 2.17 3.85
CA ASN A 56 -0.12 2.87 3.74
C ASN A 56 0.98 2.24 4.62
N VAL A 57 0.63 1.81 5.84
CA VAL A 57 1.58 1.10 6.72
C VAL A 57 1.96 -0.27 6.14
N ASP A 58 0.99 -1.02 5.64
CA ASP A 58 1.23 -2.33 5.04
C ASP A 58 2.05 -2.20 3.74
N LEU A 59 1.77 -1.18 2.92
CA LEU A 59 2.54 -0.85 1.73
C LEU A 59 3.99 -0.48 2.08
N ALA A 60 4.21 0.39 3.07
CA ALA A 60 5.55 0.81 3.45
C ALA A 60 6.43 -0.39 3.81
N ARG A 61 5.88 -1.38 4.53
CA ARG A 61 6.60 -2.62 4.85
C ARG A 61 6.94 -3.45 3.61
N LEU A 62 6.00 -3.60 2.69
CA LEU A 62 6.21 -4.34 1.44
C LEU A 62 7.27 -3.67 0.56
N TYR A 63 7.14 -2.36 0.37
CA TYR A 63 8.01 -1.56 -0.49
C TYR A 63 9.44 -1.55 0.05
N PHE A 64 9.65 -1.20 1.32
CA PHE A 64 11.00 -1.17 1.90
C PHE A 64 11.65 -2.54 1.90
N TYR A 65 10.92 -3.62 2.19
CA TYR A 65 11.49 -4.96 2.06
C TYR A 65 11.97 -5.26 0.63
N ALA A 66 11.14 -4.99 -0.39
CA ALA A 66 11.44 -5.32 -1.77
C ALA A 66 12.53 -4.43 -2.38
N GLU A 67 12.50 -3.12 -2.11
CA GLU A 67 13.49 -2.14 -2.55
C GLU A 67 14.86 -2.44 -1.93
N MET A 68 14.93 -2.62 -0.61
CA MET A 68 16.18 -2.93 0.07
C MET A 68 16.75 -4.29 -0.35
N ALA A 69 15.89 -5.30 -0.59
CA ALA A 69 16.32 -6.58 -1.15
C ALA A 69 16.90 -6.43 -2.57
N SER A 70 16.30 -5.57 -3.41
CA SER A 70 16.82 -5.24 -4.74
C SER A 70 18.16 -4.51 -4.66
N ASP A 71 18.34 -3.61 -3.69
CA ASP A 71 19.60 -2.87 -3.50
C ASP A 71 20.77 -3.74 -3.02
N LEU A 72 20.48 -4.80 -2.23
CA LEU A 72 21.51 -5.75 -1.80
C LEU A 72 22.14 -6.53 -2.97
N ASP A 73 21.36 -6.82 -4.02
CA ASP A 73 21.84 -7.47 -5.24
C ASP A 73 20.96 -7.11 -6.46
N LYS A 74 21.42 -6.12 -7.23
CA LYS A 74 20.73 -5.65 -8.45
C LYS A 74 20.72 -6.68 -9.59
N THR A 75 21.56 -7.72 -9.53
CA THR A 75 21.57 -8.80 -10.54
C THR A 75 20.57 -9.91 -10.23
N ASN A 76 19.99 -9.90 -9.01
CA ASN A 76 19.01 -10.89 -8.59
C ASN A 76 17.62 -10.60 -9.19
N VAL A 77 17.27 -11.38 -10.22
CA VAL A 77 15.99 -11.27 -10.93
C VAL A 77 14.78 -11.45 -10.00
N LYS A 78 14.88 -12.28 -8.96
CA LYS A 78 13.78 -12.51 -8.01
C LYS A 78 13.49 -11.24 -7.18
N ASN A 79 14.54 -10.55 -6.70
CA ASN A 79 14.37 -9.33 -5.93
C ASN A 79 13.79 -8.20 -6.78
N SER A 80 14.31 -8.01 -7.99
CA SER A 80 13.75 -7.05 -8.95
C SER A 80 12.30 -7.38 -9.34
N SER A 81 11.96 -8.66 -9.50
CA SER A 81 10.58 -9.09 -9.75
C SER A 81 9.66 -8.80 -8.55
N ASN A 82 10.14 -8.98 -7.32
CA ASN A 82 9.36 -8.67 -6.12
C ASN A 82 9.05 -7.18 -6.02
N LEU A 83 10.04 -6.30 -6.28
CA LEU A 83 9.82 -4.86 -6.31
C LEU A 83 8.78 -4.46 -7.36
N ALA A 84 8.92 -4.96 -8.59
CA ALA A 84 7.96 -4.71 -9.67
C ALA A 84 6.53 -5.16 -9.31
N LYS A 85 6.36 -6.28 -8.61
CA LYS A 85 5.04 -6.73 -8.15
C LYS A 85 4.43 -5.79 -7.10
N VAL A 86 5.24 -5.22 -6.21
CA VAL A 86 4.76 -4.22 -5.24
C VAL A 86 4.32 -2.96 -5.98
N GLU A 87 5.13 -2.46 -6.92
CA GLU A 87 4.80 -1.29 -7.74
C GLU A 87 3.50 -1.48 -8.53
N LEU A 88 3.29 -2.65 -9.13
CA LEU A 88 2.03 -2.98 -9.80
C LEU A 88 0.85 -2.95 -8.82
N ALA A 89 0.99 -3.50 -7.62
CA ALA A 89 -0.07 -3.47 -6.62
C ALA A 89 -0.39 -2.04 -6.15
N VAL A 90 0.61 -1.16 -6.06
CA VAL A 90 0.41 0.28 -5.77
C VAL A 90 -0.37 0.96 -6.89
N ASN A 91 0.01 0.71 -8.15
CA ASN A 91 -0.67 1.29 -9.30
C ASN A 91 -2.13 0.83 -9.38
N ASP A 92 -2.40 -0.46 -9.15
CA ASP A 92 -3.75 -1.01 -9.10
C ASP A 92 -4.59 -0.34 -7.99
N LEU A 93 -4.01 -0.19 -6.81
CA LEU A 93 -4.68 0.46 -5.68
C LEU A 93 -4.98 1.94 -5.99
N SER A 94 -3.99 2.69 -6.47
CA SER A 94 -4.13 4.10 -6.83
C SER A 94 -5.20 4.33 -7.91
N SER A 95 -5.25 3.45 -8.92
CA SER A 95 -6.30 3.49 -9.93
C SER A 95 -7.68 3.27 -9.31
N SER A 96 -7.81 2.29 -8.40
CA SER A 96 -9.06 1.97 -7.72
C SER A 96 -9.57 3.06 -6.79
N THR A 97 -8.67 3.86 -6.20
CA THR A 97 -8.99 4.96 -5.27
C THR A 97 -9.06 6.34 -5.94
N SER A 98 -8.84 6.44 -7.26
CA SER A 98 -8.84 7.72 -8.01
C SER A 98 -10.14 8.53 -7.91
N PHE A 99 -11.26 7.92 -7.46
CA PHE A 99 -12.53 8.60 -7.20
C PHE A 99 -12.52 9.48 -5.95
N GLU A 100 -11.62 9.23 -5.01
CA GLU A 100 -11.58 9.93 -3.72
C GLU A 100 -11.40 11.43 -3.89
N SER A 101 -10.35 11.84 -4.60
CA SER A 101 -10.03 13.26 -4.81
C SER A 101 -11.20 14.07 -5.39
N PRO A 102 -11.83 13.68 -6.52
CA PRO A 102 -12.97 14.43 -7.06
C PRO A 102 -14.20 14.38 -6.14
N GLU A 103 -14.45 13.29 -5.43
CA GLU A 103 -15.55 13.21 -4.47
C GLU A 103 -15.36 14.19 -3.31
N LEU A 104 -14.18 14.21 -2.69
CA LEU A 104 -13.88 15.13 -1.58
C LEU A 104 -13.90 16.60 -2.04
N LEU A 105 -13.35 16.90 -3.21
CA LEU A 105 -13.38 18.26 -3.78
C LEU A 105 -14.82 18.75 -4.01
N SER A 106 -15.75 17.85 -4.34
CA SER A 106 -17.16 18.20 -4.56
C SER A 106 -17.92 18.58 -3.28
N LEU A 107 -17.42 18.18 -2.10
CA LEU A 107 -18.03 18.51 -0.80
C LEU A 107 -17.71 19.94 -0.36
N GLY A 108 -16.65 20.54 -0.92
CA GLY A 108 -16.19 21.88 -0.57
C GLY A 108 -15.38 21.92 0.74
N LYS A 109 -14.56 22.97 0.89
CA LYS A 109 -13.67 23.14 2.06
C LYS A 109 -14.41 23.20 3.39
N GLU A 110 -15.55 23.89 3.41
CA GLU A 110 -16.33 24.11 4.64
C GLU A 110 -16.81 22.80 5.27
N TYR A 111 -17.09 21.77 4.45
CA TYR A 111 -17.45 20.45 4.96
C TYR A 111 -16.25 19.70 5.55
N LEU A 112 -15.04 19.91 5.01
CA LEU A 112 -13.82 19.19 5.40
C LEU A 112 -13.09 19.82 6.60
N GLU A 113 -13.32 21.10 6.88
CA GLU A 113 -12.66 21.86 7.95
C GLU A 113 -13.47 21.91 9.27
N ASN A 114 -14.66 21.31 9.32
CA ASN A 114 -15.49 21.14 10.52
C ASN A 114 -15.07 19.91 11.35
#